data_AF-A0A971VTC2-F1
#
_entry.id   AF-A0A971VTC2-F1
#
_cell.length_a   1.000
_cell.length_b   1.000
_cell.length_c   1.000
_cell.angle_alpha   90.00
_cell.angle_beta   90.00
_cell.angle_gamma   90.00
#
_symmetry.space_group_name_H-M   'P 1'
#
loop_
_entity.id
_entity.type
_entity.pdbx_description
1 polymer ?
#
loop_
_entity_poly.entity_id
_entity_poly.type
_entity_poly.pdbx_seq_one_letter_code
_entity_poly.pdbx_strand_id
1 'polypeptide(L)'
;MYYKDGDLPSTAVWVTDTDLDGTPAVQTPALNPDTGRLEAAWPMLPVKDLDGKTWVYIVKEVTAAGEEFTADAAVDHFTQREEGLEVTNTVAAKPVTFSKTEVNSTAELPGATLQVFRGETADAANLVEEWVSTDTAKVIELTPGIYTMVETTAPKGYEIAESITFRVNLDGIVDIKHAANWVPAKNATVRMQDAKTPEPAKPVDPSYPTLRVPLSARKTLINGSLKAGEFTFLLKDCAGRVIAEASNDAQGVVTFPDRTFSRVVKNYKYTIEEKPGDATMNTILLLVMLALTLGAGSLVLRRIQRTQEHKNQR
;
A
#
# COMPACT_ATOMS: atom_id res chain seq x y z
N MET A 1 26.22 19.15 -8.76
CA MET A 1 24.82 19.47 -9.10
C MET A 1 24.64 19.19 -10.58
N TYR A 2 23.84 18.20 -10.96
CA TYR A 2 23.60 17.89 -12.38
C TYR A 2 22.48 18.79 -12.91
N TYR A 3 22.84 19.81 -13.68
CA TYR A 3 21.95 20.47 -14.64
C TYR A 3 22.55 20.27 -16.02
N LYS A 4 21.72 19.88 -16.99
CA LYS A 4 22.11 19.74 -18.39
C LYS A 4 22.47 21.12 -18.93
N ASP A 5 23.61 21.22 -19.62
CA ASP A 5 23.96 22.38 -20.46
C ASP A 5 22.74 22.78 -21.31
N GLY A 6 22.22 24.01 -21.11
CA GLY A 6 21.18 24.58 -21.97
C GLY A 6 20.22 25.58 -21.33
N ASP A 7 19.92 25.48 -20.03
CA ASP A 7 18.84 26.26 -19.39
C ASP A 7 19.29 27.23 -18.28
N LEU A 8 20.60 27.49 -18.15
CA LEU A 8 21.05 28.62 -17.35
C LEU A 8 20.97 29.89 -18.22
N PRO A 9 20.43 31.02 -17.73
CA PRO A 9 20.70 32.29 -18.37
C PRO A 9 22.21 32.41 -18.48
N SER A 10 22.67 32.58 -19.71
CA SER A 10 24.06 32.78 -20.07
C SER A 10 24.73 33.74 -19.08
N THR A 11 25.69 33.25 -18.31
CA THR A 11 26.25 33.96 -17.16
C THR A 11 27.29 35.00 -17.58
N ALA A 12 27.11 35.73 -18.68
CA ALA A 12 28.09 36.73 -19.07
C ALA A 12 27.97 37.96 -18.16
N VAL A 13 29.11 38.49 -17.71
CA VAL A 13 29.17 39.70 -16.87
C VAL A 13 29.98 40.76 -17.61
N TRP A 14 29.57 42.02 -17.52
CA TRP A 14 30.33 43.17 -18.02
C TRP A 14 30.74 44.09 -16.88
N VAL A 15 31.90 44.73 -17.08
CA VAL A 15 32.41 45.80 -16.23
C VAL A 15 32.42 47.08 -17.06
N THR A 16 31.77 48.14 -16.57
CA THR A 16 31.88 49.48 -17.17
C THR A 16 32.39 50.50 -16.19
N ASP A 17 33.02 51.50 -16.79
CA ASP A 17 33.34 52.77 -16.19
C ASP A 17 32.07 53.63 -16.08
N THR A 18 32.00 54.48 -15.05
CA THR A 18 30.90 55.43 -14.85
C THR A 18 31.04 56.72 -15.68
N ASP A 19 32.21 56.99 -16.27
CA ASP A 19 32.50 58.26 -16.96
C ASP A 19 32.84 58.16 -18.48
N LEU A 20 32.73 57.01 -19.17
CA LEU A 20 33.03 56.91 -20.62
C LEU A 20 32.17 55.92 -21.42
N ASP A 21 31.82 56.31 -22.66
CA ASP A 21 31.23 55.52 -23.76
C ASP A 21 32.15 54.38 -24.27
N GLY A 22 32.74 53.60 -23.36
CA GLY A 22 33.62 52.48 -23.68
C GLY A 22 32.86 51.20 -24.01
N THR A 23 33.39 50.39 -24.94
CA THR A 23 32.85 49.06 -25.23
C THR A 23 32.94 48.17 -23.97
N PRO A 24 31.84 47.57 -23.51
CA PRO A 24 31.80 46.63 -22.40
C PRO A 24 32.86 45.53 -22.49
N ALA A 25 33.61 45.29 -21.40
CA ALA A 25 34.48 44.12 -21.31
C ALA A 25 33.67 42.92 -20.78
N VAL A 26 33.22 42.05 -21.68
CA VAL A 26 32.42 40.87 -21.35
C VAL A 26 33.34 39.69 -20.99
N GLN A 27 33.06 39.01 -19.88
CA GLN A 27 33.71 37.75 -19.51
C GLN A 27 32.66 36.70 -19.15
N THR A 28 32.98 35.44 -19.48
CA THR A 28 32.23 34.27 -19.02
C THR A 28 32.88 33.76 -17.71
N PRO A 29 32.18 33.81 -16.57
CA PRO A 29 32.64 33.25 -15.31
C PRO A 29 32.93 31.75 -15.42
N ALA A 30 33.97 31.30 -14.73
CA ALA A 30 34.34 29.90 -14.61
C ALA A 30 34.04 29.38 -13.20
N LEU A 31 33.70 28.11 -13.07
CA LEU A 31 33.52 27.48 -11.75
C LEU A 31 34.87 27.43 -11.02
N ASN A 32 34.95 28.14 -9.90
CA ASN A 32 36.05 28.01 -8.96
C ASN A 32 35.81 26.75 -8.11
N PRO A 33 36.71 25.74 -8.16
CA PRO A 33 36.52 24.48 -7.44
C PRO A 33 36.68 24.61 -5.92
N ASP A 34 37.38 25.63 -5.44
CA ASP A 34 37.65 25.85 -4.02
C ASP A 34 36.49 26.55 -3.32
N THR A 35 35.84 27.49 -4.02
CA THR A 35 34.70 28.27 -3.49
C THR A 35 33.34 27.71 -3.93
N GLY A 36 33.31 26.91 -5.00
CA GLY A 36 32.08 26.39 -5.60
C GLY A 36 31.24 27.45 -6.31
N ARG A 37 31.77 28.67 -6.51
CA ARG A 37 31.09 29.79 -7.18
C ARG A 37 31.57 29.94 -8.62
N LEU A 38 30.73 30.52 -9.46
CA LEU A 38 31.14 31.05 -10.75
C LEU A 38 31.87 32.38 -10.52
N GLU A 39 33.11 32.50 -10.99
CA GLU A 39 33.97 33.67 -10.79
C GLU A 39 34.53 34.16 -12.14
N ALA A 40 34.59 35.48 -12.31
CA ALA A 40 35.23 36.14 -13.44
C ALA A 40 36.25 37.16 -12.93
N ALA A 41 37.37 37.32 -13.64
CA ALA A 41 38.42 38.26 -13.30
C ALA A 41 38.79 39.12 -14.50
N TRP A 42 38.88 40.43 -14.27
CA TRP A 42 39.41 41.40 -15.23
C TRP A 42 40.76 41.88 -14.72
N PRO A 43 41.87 41.21 -15.07
CA PRO A 43 43.19 41.66 -14.65
C PRO A 43 43.52 42.99 -15.33
N MET A 44 44.28 43.83 -14.63
CA MET A 44 44.83 45.09 -15.16
C MET A 44 43.79 46.19 -15.46
N LEU A 45 42.66 46.21 -14.75
CA LEU A 45 41.77 47.37 -14.75
C LEU A 45 42.50 48.61 -14.19
N PRO A 46 42.43 49.77 -14.85
CA PRO A 46 43.02 51.00 -14.33
C PRO A 46 42.48 51.33 -12.93
N VAL A 47 43.33 51.81 -12.03
CA VAL A 47 42.89 52.23 -10.68
C VAL A 47 42.47 53.69 -10.67
N LYS A 48 43.02 54.50 -11.58
CA LYS A 48 42.75 55.93 -11.70
C LYS A 48 42.51 56.34 -13.14
N ASP A 49 41.75 57.41 -13.34
CA ASP A 49 41.58 58.08 -14.62
C ASP A 49 42.82 58.93 -14.99
N LEU A 50 42.77 59.59 -16.15
CA LEU A 50 43.84 60.47 -16.63
C LEU A 50 44.06 61.71 -15.73
N ASP A 51 43.05 62.07 -14.94
CA ASP A 51 43.06 63.20 -14.01
C ASP A 51 43.44 62.78 -12.56
N GLY A 52 43.71 61.50 -12.33
CA GLY A 52 44.14 60.94 -11.05
C GLY A 52 43.01 60.59 -10.06
N LYS A 53 41.74 60.65 -10.47
CA LYS A 53 40.55 60.22 -9.71
C LYS A 53 40.44 58.70 -9.76
N THR A 54 40.04 58.08 -8.65
CA THR A 54 39.91 56.62 -8.56
C THR A 54 38.66 56.13 -9.30
N TRP A 55 38.80 55.05 -10.06
CA TRP A 55 37.67 54.38 -10.73
C TRP A 55 36.77 53.63 -9.75
N VAL A 56 35.46 53.66 -10.02
CA VAL A 56 34.46 52.80 -9.39
C VAL A 56 33.88 51.89 -10.46
N TYR A 57 34.06 50.60 -10.28
CA TYR A 57 33.54 49.57 -11.20
C TYR A 57 32.22 49.02 -10.68
N ILE A 58 31.31 48.76 -11.62
CA ILE A 58 30.09 47.99 -11.37
C ILE A 58 30.12 46.72 -12.22
N VAL A 59 29.37 45.72 -11.78
CA VAL A 59 29.21 44.43 -12.43
C VAL A 59 27.73 44.22 -12.67
N LYS A 60 27.37 43.87 -13.90
CA LYS A 60 26.00 43.56 -14.32
C LYS A 60 25.96 42.25 -15.10
N GLU A 61 24.88 41.49 -14.99
CA GLU A 61 24.66 40.31 -15.83
C GLU A 61 24.13 40.70 -17.22
N VAL A 62 24.56 39.98 -18.25
CA VAL A 62 24.13 40.15 -19.65
C VAL A 62 23.80 38.81 -20.28
N THR A 63 23.01 38.82 -21.34
CA THR A 63 22.77 37.64 -22.17
C THR A 63 24.07 37.20 -22.89
N ALA A 64 24.06 36.01 -23.51
CA ALA A 64 25.17 35.50 -24.31
C ALA A 64 25.51 36.43 -25.49
N ALA A 65 24.55 37.26 -25.91
CA ALA A 65 24.72 38.27 -26.94
C ALA A 65 25.29 39.61 -26.40
N GLY A 66 25.52 39.73 -25.09
CA GLY A 66 26.00 40.95 -24.43
C GLY A 66 24.92 42.00 -24.19
N GLU A 67 23.65 41.65 -24.37
CA GLU A 67 22.52 42.55 -24.09
C GLU A 67 22.27 42.57 -22.58
N GLU A 68 21.93 43.75 -22.03
CA GLU A 68 21.57 43.87 -20.61
C GLU A 68 20.50 42.84 -20.26
N PHE A 69 20.79 42.05 -19.23
CA PHE A 69 19.83 41.08 -18.74
C PHE A 69 18.66 41.83 -18.09
N THR A 70 17.60 42.03 -18.85
CA THR A 70 16.33 42.50 -18.31
C THR A 70 15.53 41.26 -17.93
N ALA A 71 15.10 41.18 -16.67
CA ALA A 71 14.36 40.04 -16.13
C ALA A 71 12.94 39.87 -16.75
N ASP A 72 12.69 40.45 -17.93
CA ASP A 72 11.39 40.49 -18.56
C ASP A 72 11.28 39.43 -19.69
N ALA A 73 10.18 38.70 -19.64
CA ALA A 73 9.69 37.64 -20.53
C ALA A 73 10.45 36.29 -20.62
N ALA A 74 11.77 36.21 -20.40
CA ALA A 74 12.50 34.93 -20.54
C ALA A 74 12.86 34.22 -19.21
N VAL A 75 12.80 34.92 -18.07
CA VAL A 75 13.41 34.44 -16.82
C VAL A 75 12.60 34.80 -15.57
N ASP A 76 11.28 34.60 -15.61
CA ASP A 76 10.30 34.86 -14.54
C ASP A 76 10.47 33.94 -13.28
N HIS A 77 11.63 33.31 -13.14
CA HIS A 77 11.91 32.23 -12.19
C HIS A 77 13.15 32.49 -11.34
N PHE A 78 13.91 33.55 -11.64
CA PHE A 78 15.10 33.91 -10.90
C PHE A 78 14.98 35.35 -10.38
N THR A 79 15.38 35.56 -9.13
CA THR A 79 15.61 36.91 -8.60
C THR A 79 17.11 37.19 -8.62
N GLN A 80 17.49 38.29 -9.25
CA GLN A 80 18.86 38.78 -9.29
C GLN A 80 19.09 39.76 -8.15
N ARG A 81 20.24 39.66 -7.50
CA ARG A 81 20.74 40.65 -6.55
C ARG A 81 22.18 41.01 -6.88
N GLU A 82 22.44 42.30 -7.01
CA GLU A 82 23.78 42.87 -7.20
C GLU A 82 24.23 43.55 -5.90
N GLU A 83 25.40 43.17 -5.40
CA GLU A 83 26.04 43.83 -4.25
C GLU A 83 27.54 43.97 -4.51
N GLY A 84 27.96 45.18 -4.86
CA GLY A 84 29.34 45.45 -5.26
C GLY A 84 29.69 44.73 -6.55
N LEU A 85 30.62 43.76 -6.47
CA LEU A 85 31.06 42.94 -7.60
C LEU A 85 30.46 41.53 -7.59
N GLU A 86 29.49 41.28 -6.72
CA GLU A 86 28.78 39.99 -6.65
C GLU A 86 27.40 40.09 -7.30
N VAL A 87 27.12 39.20 -8.26
CA VAL A 87 25.78 38.93 -8.79
C VAL A 87 25.30 37.60 -8.25
N THR A 88 24.09 37.57 -7.68
CA THR A 88 23.45 36.35 -7.19
C THR A 88 22.13 36.11 -7.89
N ASN A 89 22.02 34.97 -8.58
CA ASN A 89 20.75 34.47 -9.13
C ASN A 89 20.14 33.44 -8.19
N THR A 90 18.93 33.71 -7.71
CA THR A 90 18.19 32.81 -6.83
C THR A 90 16.99 32.25 -7.56
N VAL A 91 16.90 30.93 -7.70
CA VAL A 91 15.70 30.29 -8.27
C VAL A 91 14.62 30.16 -7.20
N ALA A 92 13.39 30.56 -7.52
CA ALA A 92 12.27 30.41 -6.60
C ALA A 92 11.87 28.93 -6.46
N ALA A 93 11.60 28.49 -5.23
CA ALA A 93 10.98 27.19 -4.98
C ALA A 93 9.54 27.14 -5.51
N LYS A 94 9.08 25.93 -5.83
CA LYS A 94 7.75 25.65 -6.38
C LYS A 94 7.01 24.68 -5.46
N PRO A 95 5.71 24.87 -5.25
CA PRO A 95 4.92 23.96 -4.44
C PRO A 95 4.70 22.65 -5.19
N VAL A 96 5.08 21.54 -4.58
CA VAL A 96 4.84 20.19 -5.08
C VAL A 96 3.93 19.46 -4.09
N THR A 97 2.85 18.88 -4.62
CA THR A 97 1.88 18.12 -3.80
C THR A 97 2.25 16.64 -3.79
N PHE A 98 2.29 16.04 -2.61
CA PHE A 98 2.57 14.62 -2.39
C PHE A 98 1.33 13.95 -1.83
N SER A 99 0.77 13.02 -2.60
CA SER A 99 -0.46 12.27 -2.27
C SER A 99 -0.14 10.79 -2.12
N LYS A 100 -0.65 10.17 -1.07
CA LYS A 100 -0.45 8.75 -0.77
C LYS A 100 -1.80 8.07 -0.73
N THR A 101 -2.01 7.05 -1.56
CA THR A 101 -3.33 6.44 -1.71
C THR A 101 -3.24 4.92 -1.85
N GLU A 102 -4.36 4.22 -1.73
CA GLU A 102 -4.46 2.84 -2.21
C GLU A 102 -4.56 2.83 -3.75
N VAL A 103 -4.06 1.77 -4.40
CA VAL A 103 -4.30 1.47 -5.82
C VAL A 103 -5.81 1.50 -6.12
N ASN A 104 -6.21 2.20 -7.18
CA ASN A 104 -7.62 2.43 -7.57
C ASN A 104 -8.49 3.20 -6.57
N SER A 105 -7.95 3.72 -5.48
CA SER A 105 -8.65 4.65 -4.58
C SER A 105 -8.45 6.10 -5.04
N THR A 106 -9.13 7.06 -4.40
CA THR A 106 -8.78 8.49 -4.46
C THR A 106 -8.63 9.09 -3.06
N ALA A 107 -8.93 8.32 -2.01
CA ALA A 107 -8.74 8.74 -0.64
C ALA A 107 -7.27 8.64 -0.23
N GLU A 108 -6.82 9.61 0.57
CA GLU A 108 -5.50 9.56 1.19
C GLU A 108 -5.39 8.35 2.13
N LEU A 109 -4.19 7.77 2.19
CA LEU A 109 -3.85 6.57 2.93
C LEU A 109 -2.82 6.92 4.02
N PRO A 110 -3.27 7.11 5.27
CA PRO A 110 -2.38 7.45 6.37
C PRO A 110 -1.46 6.30 6.80
N GLY A 111 -0.31 6.65 7.38
CA GLY A 111 0.55 5.71 8.10
C GLY A 111 1.73 5.15 7.32
N ALA A 112 1.95 5.58 6.08
CA ALA A 112 3.18 5.33 5.33
C ALA A 112 4.28 6.32 5.74
N THR A 113 5.51 5.85 5.96
CA THR A 113 6.69 6.71 6.12
C THR A 113 7.31 7.00 4.75
N LEU A 114 7.40 8.28 4.41
CA LEU A 114 7.79 8.79 3.11
C LEU A 114 9.01 9.70 3.24
N GLN A 115 9.91 9.64 2.26
CA GLN A 115 11.09 10.48 2.15
C GLN A 115 11.19 11.06 0.74
N VAL A 116 11.74 12.27 0.62
CA VAL A 116 12.11 12.88 -0.66
C VAL A 116 13.59 13.18 -0.64
N PHE A 117 14.28 12.75 -1.69
CA PHE A 117 15.72 12.98 -1.90
C PHE A 117 15.94 13.82 -3.15
N ARG A 118 16.97 14.66 -3.13
CA ARG A 118 17.44 15.34 -4.35
C ARG A 118 18.29 14.37 -5.18
N GLY A 119 17.99 14.29 -6.47
CA GLY A 119 18.65 13.40 -7.43
C GLY A 119 17.75 12.28 -7.97
N GLU A 120 18.26 11.56 -8.96
CA GLU A 120 17.56 10.42 -9.60
C GLU A 120 17.50 9.17 -8.71
N THR A 121 18.27 9.12 -7.63
CA THR A 121 18.34 8.00 -6.69
C THR A 121 18.29 8.51 -5.26
N ALA A 122 17.79 7.68 -4.34
CA ALA A 122 17.85 7.98 -2.92
C ALA A 122 19.28 7.86 -2.38
N ASP A 123 19.77 8.94 -1.79
CA ASP A 123 21.05 9.01 -1.09
C ASP A 123 20.81 9.81 0.19
N ALA A 124 21.16 9.23 1.34
CA ALA A 124 20.98 9.85 2.64
C ALA A 124 21.61 11.24 2.75
N ALA A 125 22.71 11.52 2.02
CA ALA A 125 23.34 12.83 1.98
C ALA A 125 22.47 13.91 1.30
N ASN A 126 21.48 13.49 0.51
CA ASN A 126 20.58 14.34 -0.28
C ASN A 126 19.14 14.31 0.24
N LEU A 127 18.91 13.88 1.48
CA LEU A 127 17.57 13.91 2.08
C LEU A 127 17.04 15.35 2.15
N VAL A 128 15.84 15.55 1.62
CA VAL A 128 15.16 16.85 1.61
C VAL A 128 14.11 16.90 2.70
N GLU A 129 13.29 15.85 2.83
CA GLU A 129 12.16 15.82 3.77
C GLU A 129 11.81 14.37 4.12
N GLU A 130 11.33 14.14 5.34
CA GLU A 130 10.76 12.87 5.81
C GLU A 130 9.44 13.14 6.56
N TRP A 131 8.41 12.32 6.33
CA TRP A 131 7.16 12.42 7.06
C TRP A 131 6.36 11.11 7.07
N VAL A 132 5.38 11.04 7.96
CA VAL A 132 4.32 10.01 7.93
C VAL A 132 3.09 10.59 7.23
N SER A 133 2.59 9.89 6.21
CA SER A 133 1.37 10.26 5.48
C SER A 133 0.15 10.33 6.40
N THR A 134 -0.78 11.23 6.05
CA THR A 134 -1.99 11.51 6.82
C THR A 134 -3.22 11.34 5.92
N ASP A 135 -4.38 11.79 6.40
CA ASP A 135 -5.62 11.88 5.61
C ASP A 135 -5.64 13.13 4.69
N THR A 136 -4.55 13.88 4.66
CA THR A 136 -4.34 15.03 3.77
C THR A 136 -3.02 14.90 3.02
N ALA A 137 -3.03 15.34 1.76
CA ALA A 137 -1.83 15.44 0.94
C ALA A 137 -0.86 16.49 1.51
N LYS A 138 0.45 16.22 1.42
CA LYS A 138 1.49 17.15 1.89
C LYS A 138 1.94 18.06 0.76
N VAL A 139 2.22 19.33 1.05
CA VAL A 139 2.85 20.25 0.10
C VAL A 139 4.26 20.56 0.58
N ILE A 140 5.24 20.49 -0.33
CA ILE A 140 6.64 20.85 -0.06
C ILE A 140 7.09 21.83 -1.14
N GLU A 141 7.76 22.91 -0.71
CA GLU A 141 8.40 23.87 -1.62
C GLU A 141 9.75 23.32 -2.08
N LEU A 142 9.87 23.01 -3.37
CA LEU A 142 11.08 22.45 -3.96
C LEU A 142 11.64 23.36 -5.04
N THR A 143 12.97 23.57 -5.03
CA THR A 143 13.62 24.26 -6.15
C THR A 143 13.58 23.40 -7.41
N PRO A 144 13.61 24.00 -8.61
CA PRO A 144 13.68 23.25 -9.86
C PRO A 144 14.88 22.29 -9.89
N GLY A 145 14.61 21.04 -10.29
CA GLY A 145 15.57 19.95 -10.19
C GLY A 145 14.92 18.57 -10.23
N ILE A 146 15.76 17.53 -10.17
CA ILE A 146 15.32 16.13 -10.16
C ILE A 146 15.33 15.61 -8.71
N TYR A 147 14.31 14.84 -8.37
CA TYR A 147 14.07 14.29 -7.04
C TYR A 147 13.56 12.85 -7.12
N THR A 148 13.67 12.13 -6.01
CA THR A 148 13.11 10.79 -5.84
C THR A 148 12.35 10.68 -4.53
N MET A 149 11.09 10.28 -4.60
CA MET A 149 10.25 9.95 -3.46
C MET A 149 10.34 8.45 -3.15
N VAL A 150 10.54 8.11 -1.88
CA VAL A 150 10.67 6.73 -1.40
C VAL A 150 9.70 6.50 -0.25
N GLU A 151 9.04 5.34 -0.26
CA GLU A 151 8.38 4.81 0.93
C GLU A 151 9.35 3.88 1.67
N THR A 152 9.55 4.11 2.96
CA THR A 152 10.41 3.25 3.80
C THR A 152 9.60 2.33 4.70
N THR A 153 8.34 2.65 4.95
CA THR A 153 7.43 1.82 5.74
C THR A 153 6.02 1.96 5.17
N ALA A 154 5.45 0.85 4.70
CA ALA A 154 4.07 0.81 4.23
C ALA A 154 3.08 0.82 5.42
N PRO A 155 1.85 1.33 5.24
CA PRO A 155 0.77 1.19 6.21
C PRO A 155 0.44 -0.29 6.46
N LYS A 156 -0.13 -0.59 7.63
CA LYS A 156 -0.51 -1.96 7.98
C LYS A 156 -1.50 -2.55 6.96
N GLY A 157 -1.15 -3.71 6.40
CA GLY A 157 -1.98 -4.42 5.42
C GLY A 157 -1.72 -4.03 3.96
N TYR A 158 -0.66 -3.27 3.71
CA TYR A 158 -0.21 -2.84 2.39
C TYR A 158 1.23 -3.28 2.13
N GLU A 159 1.58 -3.39 0.86
CA GLU A 159 2.95 -3.63 0.40
C GLU A 159 3.66 -2.30 0.15
N ILE A 160 4.98 -2.29 0.29
CA ILE A 160 5.80 -1.10 0.03
C ILE A 160 5.76 -0.73 -1.45
N ALA A 161 5.48 0.54 -1.75
CA ALA A 161 5.45 1.06 -3.11
C ALA A 161 6.86 1.25 -3.68
N GLU A 162 6.96 1.16 -5.01
CA GLU A 162 8.17 1.53 -5.73
C GLU A 162 8.43 3.04 -5.65
N SER A 163 9.71 3.41 -5.65
CA SER A 163 10.15 4.80 -5.64
C SER A 163 9.67 5.55 -6.88
N ILE A 164 9.37 6.84 -6.73
CA ILE A 164 8.96 7.71 -7.83
C ILE A 164 10.02 8.78 -8.05
N THR A 165 10.65 8.76 -9.24
CA THR A 165 11.52 9.84 -9.68
C THR A 165 10.70 10.90 -10.39
N PHE A 166 10.88 12.17 -10.03
CA PHE A 166 10.17 13.31 -10.60
C PHE A 166 11.09 14.51 -10.83
N ARG A 167 10.70 15.41 -11.72
CA ARG A 167 11.41 16.65 -12.03
C ARG A 167 10.49 17.83 -11.80
N VAL A 168 10.97 18.81 -11.03
CA VAL A 168 10.34 20.11 -10.86
C VAL A 168 10.95 21.04 -11.90
N ASN A 169 10.13 21.56 -12.82
CA ASN A 169 10.56 22.46 -13.87
C ASN A 169 10.54 23.92 -13.39
N LEU A 170 11.22 24.80 -14.12
CA LEU A 170 11.29 26.24 -13.82
C LEU A 170 9.91 26.91 -13.83
N ASP A 171 9.02 26.46 -14.72
CA ASP A 171 7.64 26.94 -14.86
C ASP A 171 6.69 26.41 -13.76
N GLY A 172 7.15 25.52 -12.88
CA GLY A 172 6.35 24.89 -11.84
C GLY A 172 5.60 23.63 -12.27
N ILE A 173 5.73 23.21 -13.54
CA ILE A 173 5.26 21.88 -13.96
C ILE A 173 6.13 20.82 -13.27
N VAL A 174 5.48 19.75 -12.81
CA VAL A 174 6.18 18.58 -12.26
C VAL A 174 6.03 17.43 -13.24
N ASP A 175 7.13 16.85 -13.70
CA ASP A 175 7.12 15.66 -14.55
C ASP A 175 7.45 14.41 -13.75
N ILE A 176 6.76 13.30 -14.00
CA ILE A 176 7.06 11.98 -13.43
C ILE A 176 7.81 11.15 -14.45
N LYS A 177 8.86 10.44 -13.99
CA LYS A 177 9.65 9.55 -14.83
C LYS A 177 8.94 8.21 -15.01
N HIS A 178 8.67 7.84 -16.25
CA HIS A 178 8.17 6.52 -16.66
C HIS A 178 9.16 5.91 -17.64
N ALA A 179 10.00 4.99 -17.14
CA ALA A 179 11.13 4.44 -17.88
C ALA A 179 12.05 5.57 -18.44
N ALA A 180 12.12 5.72 -19.77
CA ALA A 180 12.93 6.74 -20.42
C ALA A 180 12.18 8.08 -20.64
N ASN A 181 10.88 8.13 -20.37
CA ASN A 181 10.03 9.27 -20.67
C ASN A 181 9.67 10.08 -19.43
N TRP A 182 9.44 11.38 -19.63
CA TRP A 182 8.94 12.31 -18.62
C TRP A 182 7.50 12.69 -18.98
N VAL A 183 6.59 12.58 -18.03
CA VAL A 183 5.16 12.86 -18.24
C VAL A 183 4.70 13.91 -17.23
N PRO A 184 4.08 15.02 -17.67
CA PRO A 184 3.56 16.03 -16.77
C PRO A 184 2.52 15.46 -15.80
N ALA A 185 2.73 15.72 -14.51
CA ALA A 185 1.78 15.43 -13.46
C ALA A 185 0.66 16.46 -13.44
N LYS A 186 -0.58 16.00 -13.26
CA LYS A 186 -1.71 16.89 -13.05
C LYS A 186 -1.53 17.64 -11.72
N ASN A 187 -1.75 18.95 -11.74
CA ASN A 187 -1.71 19.81 -10.55
C ASN A 187 -0.40 19.68 -9.74
N ALA A 188 0.74 19.48 -10.41
CA ALA A 188 2.04 19.31 -9.76
C ALA A 188 2.03 18.24 -8.64
N THR A 189 1.25 17.18 -8.81
CA THR A 189 1.04 16.15 -7.78
C THR A 189 1.86 14.89 -8.06
N VAL A 190 2.79 14.57 -7.16
CA VAL A 190 3.47 13.27 -7.09
C VAL A 190 2.60 12.33 -6.27
N ARG A 191 1.99 11.35 -6.94
CA ARG A 191 1.07 10.40 -6.31
C ARG A 191 1.70 9.02 -6.20
N MET A 192 1.82 8.52 -4.97
CA MET A 192 2.28 7.18 -4.66
C MET A 192 1.09 6.29 -4.26
N GLN A 193 1.08 5.05 -4.71
CA GLN A 193 -0.03 4.12 -4.52
C GLN A 193 0.43 2.78 -3.95
N ASP A 194 -0.28 2.28 -2.94
CA ASP A 194 -0.01 0.95 -2.39
C ASP A 194 -1.02 -0.08 -2.85
N ALA A 195 -0.50 -1.26 -3.13
CA ALA A 195 -1.30 -2.46 -3.22
C ALA A 195 -1.57 -3.00 -1.81
N LYS A 196 -2.78 -3.51 -1.58
CA LYS A 196 -3.07 -4.30 -0.38
C LYS A 196 -2.21 -5.55 -0.37
N THR A 197 -1.67 -5.89 0.79
CA THR A 197 -1.07 -7.21 1.00
C THR A 197 -2.15 -8.26 0.71
N PRO A 198 -1.92 -9.20 -0.22
CA PRO A 198 -2.91 -10.21 -0.54
C PRO A 198 -3.23 -11.01 0.72
N GLU A 199 -4.52 -11.14 1.03
CA GLU A 199 -4.96 -12.03 2.09
C GLU A 199 -4.46 -13.45 1.74
N PRO A 200 -3.84 -14.19 2.68
CA PRO A 200 -3.42 -15.55 2.41
C PRO A 200 -4.60 -16.31 1.84
N ALA A 201 -4.40 -16.96 0.69
CA ALA A 201 -5.45 -17.69 -0.01
C ALA A 201 -6.21 -18.55 1.00
N LYS A 202 -7.51 -18.26 1.16
CA LYS A 202 -8.38 -19.05 2.02
C LYS A 202 -8.18 -20.52 1.64
N PRO A 203 -7.88 -21.42 2.59
CA PRO A 203 -7.65 -22.82 2.26
C PRO A 203 -8.81 -23.31 1.41
N VAL A 204 -8.52 -23.78 0.20
CA VAL A 204 -9.53 -24.40 -0.66
C VAL A 204 -10.05 -25.60 0.13
N ASP A 205 -11.30 -25.52 0.59
CA ASP A 205 -11.93 -26.64 1.28
C ASP A 205 -12.00 -27.80 0.28
N PRO A 206 -11.34 -28.94 0.50
CA PRO A 206 -11.39 -30.03 -0.45
C PRO A 206 -12.86 -30.46 -0.56
N SER A 207 -13.43 -30.39 -1.77
CA SER A 207 -14.77 -30.91 -2.03
C SER A 207 -14.75 -32.43 -1.88
N TYR A 208 -15.10 -32.93 -0.70
CA TYR A 208 -15.20 -34.36 -0.44
C TYR A 208 -16.56 -34.90 -0.91
N PRO A 209 -16.61 -36.12 -1.46
CA PRO A 209 -17.89 -36.78 -1.72
C PRO A 209 -18.71 -36.88 -0.43
N THR A 210 -20.01 -36.58 -0.49
CA THR A 210 -20.90 -36.73 0.67
C THR A 210 -21.48 -38.15 0.69
N LEU A 211 -21.37 -38.85 1.82
CA LEU A 211 -22.08 -40.12 2.06
C LEU A 211 -23.37 -39.84 2.82
N ARG A 212 -24.53 -40.25 2.27
CA ARG A 212 -25.81 -40.27 3.01
C ARG A 212 -25.92 -41.56 3.81
N VAL A 213 -26.20 -41.46 5.10
CA VAL A 213 -26.45 -42.62 5.96
C VAL A 213 -27.81 -42.46 6.64
N PRO A 214 -28.77 -43.37 6.38
CA PRO A 214 -30.03 -43.38 7.09
C PRO A 214 -29.81 -43.87 8.53
N LEU A 215 -30.36 -43.14 9.51
CA LEU A 215 -30.31 -43.50 10.92
C LEU A 215 -31.71 -43.90 11.38
N SER A 216 -31.85 -45.14 11.87
CA SER A 216 -33.11 -45.66 12.38
C SER A 216 -32.94 -46.45 13.66
N ALA A 217 -33.99 -46.44 14.48
CA ALA A 217 -34.13 -47.26 15.68
C ALA A 217 -35.44 -48.06 15.63
N ARG A 218 -35.61 -48.99 16.57
CA ARG A 218 -36.87 -49.70 16.76
C ARG A 218 -37.20 -49.74 18.25
N LYS A 219 -38.39 -49.24 18.59
CA LYS A 219 -39.02 -49.39 19.90
C LYS A 219 -39.77 -50.72 19.93
N THR A 220 -39.65 -51.41 21.04
CA THR A 220 -40.43 -52.61 21.36
C THR A 220 -41.07 -52.42 22.73
N LEU A 221 -42.28 -52.95 22.90
CA LEU A 221 -42.95 -53.06 24.19
C LEU A 221 -43.06 -54.54 24.55
N ILE A 222 -42.75 -54.87 25.79
CA ILE A 222 -43.01 -56.21 26.35
C ILE A 222 -44.40 -56.14 26.99
N ASN A 223 -45.25 -57.13 26.69
CA ASN A 223 -46.61 -57.23 27.23
C ASN A 223 -47.55 -56.06 26.84
N GLY A 224 -47.40 -55.49 25.64
CA GLY A 224 -48.26 -54.43 25.12
C GLY A 224 -48.17 -54.21 23.61
N SER A 225 -49.04 -53.37 23.07
CA SER A 225 -49.04 -52.95 21.67
C SER A 225 -48.56 -51.51 21.53
N LEU A 226 -47.73 -51.21 20.53
CA LEU A 226 -47.28 -49.86 20.22
C LEU A 226 -48.32 -49.08 19.43
N LYS A 227 -48.46 -47.78 19.72
CA LYS A 227 -49.17 -46.82 18.88
C LYS A 227 -48.17 -45.92 18.15
N ALA A 228 -48.53 -45.50 16.93
CA ALA A 228 -47.73 -44.51 16.20
C ALA A 228 -47.68 -43.20 16.99
N GLY A 229 -46.50 -42.60 17.09
CA GLY A 229 -46.26 -41.34 17.80
C GLY A 229 -46.19 -41.46 19.34
N GLU A 230 -46.33 -42.66 19.90
CA GLU A 230 -46.42 -42.86 21.35
C GLU A 230 -45.12 -42.54 22.09
N PHE A 231 -43.97 -42.82 21.47
CA PHE A 231 -42.65 -42.57 22.02
C PHE A 231 -41.83 -41.70 21.08
N THR A 232 -41.12 -40.74 21.67
CA THR A 232 -40.32 -39.76 20.94
C THR A 232 -38.87 -39.85 21.34
N PHE A 233 -37.98 -39.76 20.36
CA PHE A 233 -36.56 -40.01 20.51
C PHE A 233 -35.73 -38.85 19.96
N LEU A 234 -34.65 -38.54 20.65
CA LEU A 234 -33.68 -37.51 20.34
C LEU A 234 -32.42 -38.16 19.76
N LEU A 235 -32.01 -37.75 18.58
CA LEU A 235 -30.68 -38.05 18.04
C LEU A 235 -29.73 -36.94 18.52
N LYS A 236 -28.63 -37.31 19.18
CA LYS A 236 -27.61 -36.39 19.67
C LYS A 236 -26.25 -36.66 19.01
N ASP A 237 -25.48 -35.60 18.78
CA ASP A 237 -24.10 -35.68 18.27
C ASP A 237 -23.08 -36.07 19.37
N CYS A 238 -21.80 -36.15 19.03
CA CYS A 238 -20.73 -36.51 19.97
C CYS A 238 -20.52 -35.49 21.10
N ALA A 239 -20.99 -34.24 20.93
CA ALA A 239 -20.98 -33.20 21.96
C ALA A 239 -22.25 -33.25 22.83
N GLY A 240 -23.18 -34.17 22.57
CA GLY A 240 -24.45 -34.31 23.28
C GLY A 240 -25.54 -33.35 22.82
N ARG A 241 -25.33 -32.61 21.72
CA ARG A 241 -26.35 -31.69 21.18
C ARG A 241 -27.41 -32.47 20.43
N VAL A 242 -28.68 -32.14 20.69
CA VAL A 242 -29.81 -32.68 19.93
C VAL A 242 -29.77 -32.15 18.50
N ILE A 243 -29.77 -33.06 17.52
CA ILE A 243 -29.66 -32.74 16.09
C ILE A 243 -30.84 -33.24 15.25
N ALA A 244 -31.69 -34.09 15.82
CA ALA A 244 -32.98 -34.48 15.25
C ALA A 244 -33.87 -35.11 16.33
N GLU A 245 -35.17 -35.15 16.04
CA GLU A 245 -36.20 -35.77 16.86
C GLU A 245 -37.10 -36.60 15.94
N ALA A 246 -37.50 -37.79 16.41
CA ALA A 246 -38.41 -38.68 15.67
C ALA A 246 -39.21 -39.55 16.64
N SER A 247 -40.42 -39.94 16.23
CA SER A 247 -41.28 -40.83 17.01
C SER A 247 -41.40 -42.20 16.34
N ASN A 248 -41.83 -43.21 17.10
CA ASN A 248 -42.07 -44.53 16.55
C ASN A 248 -43.32 -44.57 15.67
N ASP A 249 -43.34 -45.40 14.64
CA ASP A 249 -44.57 -45.79 13.94
C ASP A 249 -45.32 -46.92 14.70
N ALA A 250 -46.45 -47.38 14.16
CA ALA A 250 -47.26 -48.44 14.77
C ALA A 250 -46.54 -49.80 14.85
N GLN A 251 -45.48 -49.98 14.06
CA GLN A 251 -44.60 -51.16 14.04
C GLN A 251 -43.35 -50.95 14.91
N GLY A 252 -43.26 -49.81 15.60
CA GLY A 252 -42.16 -49.43 16.46
C GLY A 252 -40.92 -48.86 15.75
N VAL A 253 -40.92 -48.68 14.44
CA VAL A 253 -39.77 -48.12 13.71
C VAL A 253 -39.68 -46.62 13.93
N VAL A 254 -38.49 -46.13 14.23
CA VAL A 254 -38.18 -44.71 14.40
C VAL A 254 -37.18 -44.32 13.32
N THR A 255 -37.55 -43.40 12.44
CA THR A 255 -36.72 -42.96 11.31
C THR A 255 -36.31 -41.52 11.51
N PHE A 256 -34.99 -41.26 11.55
CA PHE A 256 -34.44 -39.91 11.62
C PHE A 256 -34.10 -39.39 10.22
N PRO A 257 -34.02 -38.06 10.02
CA PRO A 257 -33.50 -37.48 8.80
C PRO A 257 -32.10 -38.02 8.46
N ASP A 258 -31.88 -38.32 7.18
CA ASP A 258 -30.57 -38.76 6.67
C ASP A 258 -29.45 -37.80 7.09
N ARG A 259 -28.29 -38.35 7.43
CA ARG A 259 -27.08 -37.55 7.71
C ARG A 259 -26.10 -37.65 6.55
N THR A 260 -25.60 -36.50 6.12
CA THR A 260 -24.55 -36.39 5.11
C THR A 260 -23.19 -36.21 5.77
N PHE A 261 -22.23 -37.04 5.37
CA PHE A 261 -20.86 -37.01 5.88
C PHE A 261 -19.88 -36.68 4.77
N SER A 262 -19.10 -35.61 4.95
CA SER A 262 -18.16 -35.09 3.96
C SER A 262 -16.71 -35.11 4.44
N ARG A 263 -16.34 -35.76 5.55
CA ARG A 263 -14.93 -35.72 6.01
C ARG A 263 -14.49 -37.08 6.53
N VAL A 264 -13.29 -37.51 6.15
CA VAL A 264 -12.64 -38.68 6.74
C VAL A 264 -12.21 -38.33 8.17
N VAL A 265 -13.15 -38.41 9.11
CA VAL A 265 -12.85 -38.47 10.53
C VAL A 265 -12.79 -39.94 10.95
N LYS A 266 -11.98 -40.24 11.96
CA LYS A 266 -11.73 -41.62 12.41
C LYS A 266 -13.04 -42.34 12.81
N ASN A 267 -13.99 -41.62 13.43
CA ASN A 267 -15.33 -42.09 13.77
C ASN A 267 -16.34 -40.92 13.89
N TYR A 268 -17.56 -41.06 13.37
CA TYR A 268 -18.71 -40.27 13.84
C TYR A 268 -19.42 -41.02 14.96
N LYS A 269 -19.79 -40.31 16.04
CA LYS A 269 -20.51 -40.85 17.21
C LYS A 269 -21.84 -40.12 17.37
N TYR A 270 -22.92 -40.90 17.41
CA TYR A 270 -24.28 -40.43 17.70
C TYR A 270 -24.87 -41.23 18.84
N THR A 271 -25.78 -40.63 19.60
CA THR A 271 -26.64 -41.32 20.56
C THR A 271 -28.11 -41.08 20.21
N ILE A 272 -28.95 -42.09 20.40
CA ILE A 272 -30.41 -41.96 20.33
C ILE A 272 -30.93 -42.13 21.74
N GLU A 273 -31.72 -41.17 22.23
CA GLU A 273 -32.24 -41.14 23.58
C GLU A 273 -33.75 -40.95 23.55
N GLU A 274 -34.51 -41.79 24.25
CA GLU A 274 -35.95 -41.60 24.41
C GLU A 274 -36.25 -40.39 25.31
N LYS A 275 -37.21 -39.54 24.93
CA LYS A 275 -37.70 -38.48 25.81
C LYS A 275 -38.43 -39.10 27.00
N PRO A 276 -38.25 -38.58 28.23
CA PRO A 276 -39.03 -39.01 29.38
C PRO A 276 -40.53 -38.88 29.10
N GLY A 277 -41.29 -39.95 29.33
CA GLY A 277 -42.74 -39.89 29.51
C GLY A 277 -43.12 -39.82 31.00
N ASP A 278 -44.41 -39.80 31.31
CA ASP A 278 -44.97 -39.70 32.67
C ASP A 278 -44.83 -40.99 33.51
N ALA A 279 -44.10 -41.99 33.02
CA ALA A 279 -43.75 -43.22 33.73
C ALA A 279 -42.28 -43.59 33.48
N THR A 280 -41.63 -44.11 34.54
CA THR A 280 -40.22 -44.44 34.73
C THR A 280 -39.31 -44.62 33.48
N MET A 281 -38.16 -43.94 33.55
CA MET A 281 -37.14 -43.78 32.50
C MET A 281 -36.45 -45.09 32.07
N ASN A 282 -36.47 -45.39 30.77
CA ASN A 282 -35.56 -46.36 30.14
C ASN A 282 -34.63 -45.63 29.16
N THR A 283 -33.41 -45.31 29.57
CA THR A 283 -32.40 -44.73 28.66
C THR A 283 -31.74 -45.85 27.85
N ILE A 284 -31.99 -45.89 26.54
CA ILE A 284 -31.25 -46.75 25.59
C ILE A 284 -30.05 -45.93 25.06
N LEU A 285 -28.83 -46.43 25.20
CA LEU A 285 -27.62 -45.78 24.67
C LEU A 285 -27.22 -46.43 23.32
N LEU A 286 -27.65 -45.88 22.19
CA LEU A 286 -27.20 -46.38 20.87
C LEU A 286 -25.83 -45.79 20.51
N LEU A 287 -24.79 -46.61 20.36
CA LEU A 287 -23.45 -46.16 19.94
C LEU A 287 -23.18 -46.48 18.46
N VAL A 288 -23.46 -45.56 17.55
CA VAL A 288 -23.11 -45.73 16.12
C VAL A 288 -21.66 -45.28 15.89
N MET A 289 -20.76 -46.20 15.53
CA MET A 289 -19.39 -45.90 15.08
C MET A 289 -19.30 -46.01 13.56
N LEU A 290 -19.05 -44.88 12.89
CA LEU A 290 -18.83 -44.82 11.45
C LEU A 290 -17.33 -44.71 11.12
N ALA A 291 -16.73 -45.77 10.57
CA ALA A 291 -15.37 -45.68 10.00
C ALA A 291 -15.44 -45.38 8.50
N LEU A 292 -14.94 -44.21 8.09
CA LEU A 292 -14.74 -43.84 6.69
C LEU A 292 -13.31 -44.17 6.27
N THR A 293 -13.13 -44.91 5.16
CA THR A 293 -11.81 -45.17 4.57
C THR A 293 -11.80 -44.66 3.12
N LEU A 294 -10.72 -43.99 2.69
CA LEU A 294 -10.48 -43.74 1.27
C LEU A 294 -10.17 -45.08 0.58
N GLY A 295 -11.08 -45.56 -0.26
CA GLY A 295 -10.82 -46.62 -1.22
C GLY A 295 -11.33 -46.20 -2.59
N ALA A 296 -10.45 -46.22 -3.61
CA ALA A 296 -10.79 -45.94 -5.01
C ALA A 296 -11.64 -44.66 -5.27
N GLY A 297 -11.42 -43.59 -4.50
CA GLY A 297 -12.09 -42.30 -4.71
C GLY A 297 -13.53 -42.20 -4.20
N SER A 298 -14.04 -43.19 -3.44
CA SER A 298 -15.40 -43.15 -2.86
C SER A 298 -15.40 -43.43 -1.36
N LEU A 299 -16.28 -42.76 -0.62
CA LEU A 299 -16.56 -43.07 0.79
C LEU A 299 -17.42 -44.35 0.87
N VAL A 300 -16.99 -45.33 1.67
CA VAL A 300 -17.72 -46.59 1.88
C VAL A 300 -18.09 -46.73 3.35
N LEU A 301 -19.38 -46.99 3.64
CA LEU A 301 -19.86 -47.35 4.99
C LEU A 301 -19.44 -48.79 5.32
N ARG A 302 -18.55 -49.00 6.30
CA ARG A 302 -18.12 -50.36 6.68
C ARG A 302 -19.05 -51.07 7.67
N ARG A 303 -19.58 -50.38 8.68
CA ARG A 303 -20.40 -51.01 9.74
C ARG A 303 -21.20 -49.96 10.52
N ILE A 304 -22.39 -50.34 10.97
CA ILE A 304 -23.12 -49.69 12.07
C ILE A 304 -23.08 -50.67 13.24
N GLN A 305 -22.45 -50.28 14.36
CA GLN A 305 -22.61 -51.01 15.60
C GLN A 305 -23.81 -50.44 16.36
N ARG A 306 -24.61 -51.33 16.96
CA ARG A 306 -25.72 -50.99 17.84
C ARG A 306 -25.42 -51.69 19.16
N THR A 307 -25.16 -50.92 20.20
CA THR A 307 -25.07 -51.43 21.57
C THR A 307 -26.35 -51.01 22.30
N GLN A 308 -26.95 -51.91 23.08
CA GLN A 308 -28.01 -51.54 24.03
C GLN A 308 -27.41 -51.63 25.43
N GLU A 309 -27.40 -50.53 26.17
CA GLU A 309 -27.20 -50.55 27.62
C GLU A 309 -28.55 -50.40 28.30
N HIS A 310 -28.91 -51.37 29.14
CA HIS A 310 -30.01 -51.22 30.09
C HIS A 310 -29.44 -50.61 31.38
N LYS A 311 -29.72 -49.34 31.65
CA LYS A 311 -29.56 -48.78 33.00
C LYS A 311 -30.85 -49.03 33.77
N ASN A 312 -30.89 -50.11 34.55
CA ASN A 312 -31.89 -50.24 35.61
C ASN A 312 -31.51 -49.24 36.71
N GLN A 313 -32.25 -48.14 36.83
CA GLN A 313 -32.29 -47.38 38.08
C GLN A 313 -33.41 -47.98 38.94
N ARG A 314 -33.04 -48.38 40.16
CA ARG A 314 -33.92 -48.95 41.18
C ARG A 314 -34.99 -47.96 41.62
#